data_AF-A0A484GLQ8-F1
#
_entry.id   AF-A0A484GLQ8-F1
#
_cell.length_a   1.000
_cell.length_b   1.000
_cell.length_c   1.000
_cell.angle_alpha   90.00
_cell.angle_beta   90.00
_cell.angle_gamma   90.00
#
_symmetry.space_group_name_H-M   'P 1'
#
loop_
_entity.id
_entity.type
_entity.pdbx_description
1 polymer ?
#
loop_
_entity_poly.entity_id
_entity_poly.type
_entity_poly.pdbx_seq_one_letter_code
_entity_poly.pdbx_strand_id
1 'polypeptide(L)' 'NEDFRCIAGMCVDARGDLIVADSSRKEILHFPKGGGYSVLIREGLTCPVGIALTPKGQLLVLDCWDHCIKVYSYHL' A
#
# COMPACT_ATOMS: atom_id res chain seq x y z
N ASN A 1 9.42 18.18 -2.49
CA ASN A 1 7.98 18.07 -2.28
C ASN A 1 7.55 16.65 -2.50
N GLU A 2 6.94 16.06 -1.48
CA GLU A 2 6.27 14.78 -1.60
C GLU A 2 4.99 15.02 -2.44
N ASP A 3 4.88 14.36 -3.58
CA ASP A 3 3.74 14.52 -4.52
C ASP A 3 2.76 13.37 -4.32
N PHE A 4 2.01 13.39 -3.22
CA PHE A 4 0.87 12.48 -3.00
C PHE A 4 -0.37 13.05 -3.67
N ARG A 5 -1.15 12.23 -4.38
CA ARG A 5 -2.27 12.71 -5.20
C ARG A 5 -3.62 12.32 -4.64
N CYS A 6 -3.88 11.03 -4.48
CA CYS A 6 -5.17 10.55 -3.99
C CYS A 6 -4.95 9.37 -3.05
N ILE A 7 -4.44 9.71 -1.87
CA ILE A 7 -4.27 8.82 -0.74
C ILE A 7 -5.64 8.30 -0.27
N ALA A 8 -5.77 6.98 -0.21
CA ALA A 8 -7.01 6.27 0.07
C ALA A 8 -6.86 5.41 1.33
N GLY A 9 -6.89 4.08 1.21
CA GLY A 9 -6.75 3.16 2.34
C GLY A 9 -5.33 3.06 2.89
N MET A 10 -5.24 2.73 4.19
CA MET A 10 -3.99 2.52 4.91
C MET A 10 -4.08 1.38 5.91
N CYS A 11 -2.94 0.85 6.34
CA CYS A 11 -2.82 -0.12 7.43
C CYS A 11 -1.45 0.01 8.10
N VAL A 12 -1.32 -0.51 9.32
CA VAL A 12 -0.07 -0.47 10.08
C VAL A 12 0.38 -1.90 10.31
N ASP A 13 1.68 -2.16 10.13
CA ASP A 13 2.25 -3.48 10.36
C ASP A 13 2.67 -3.71 11.82
N ALA A 14 3.16 -4.92 12.13
CA ALA A 14 3.57 -5.28 13.48
C ALA A 14 4.81 -4.51 13.99
N ARG A 15 5.57 -3.84 13.11
CA ARG A 15 6.74 -3.02 13.47
C ARG A 15 6.36 -1.57 13.76
N GLY A 16 5.13 -1.18 13.42
CA GLY A 16 4.59 0.16 13.53
C GLY A 16 4.76 0.99 12.25
N ASP A 17 5.14 0.36 11.14
CA ASP A 17 5.27 1.04 9.86
C ASP A 17 3.90 1.20 9.21
N LEU A 18 3.68 2.34 8.56
CA LEU A 18 2.44 2.66 7.87
C LEU A 18 2.56 2.31 6.38
N ILE A 19 1.55 1.63 5.86
CA ILE A 19 1.41 1.34 4.44
C ILE A 19 0.19 2.13 3.95
N VAL A 20 0.28 2.76 2.79
CA VAL A 20 -0.78 3.63 2.25
C VAL A 20 -0.96 3.39 0.76
N ALA A 21 -2.20 3.32 0.29
CA ALA A 21 -2.51 3.33 -1.14
C ALA A 21 -2.63 4.76 -1.66
N ASP A 22 -1.93 5.08 -2.75
CA ASP A 22 -2.19 6.28 -3.56
C ASP A 22 -2.81 5.83 -4.89
N SER A 23 -4.12 6.00 -4.98
CA SER A 23 -4.94 5.51 -6.09
C SER A 23 -4.60 6.21 -7.41
N SER A 24 -4.36 7.52 -7.38
CA SER A 24 -4.07 8.31 -8.58
C SER A 24 -2.65 8.10 -9.09
N ARG A 25 -1.72 7.75 -8.19
CA ARG A 25 -0.36 7.37 -8.57
C ARG A 25 -0.20 5.89 -8.91
N LYS A 26 -1.21 5.06 -8.60
CA LYS A 26 -1.15 3.60 -8.76
C LYS A 26 -0.01 3.00 -7.96
N GLU A 27 0.21 3.52 -6.76
CA GLU A 27 1.33 3.14 -5.89
C GLU A 27 0.82 2.70 -4.53
N ILE A 28 1.51 1.73 -3.93
CA ILE A 28 1.49 1.51 -2.48
C ILE A 28 2.76 2.10 -1.92
N LEU A 29 2.59 2.96 -0.92
CA LEU A 29 3.64 3.68 -0.23
C LEU A 29 3.91 3.01 1.12
N HIS A 30 5.17 3.01 1.54
CA HIS A 30 5.62 2.56 2.86
C HIS A 30 6.25 3.71 3.60
N PHE A 31 5.80 3.93 4.83
CA PHE A 31 6.23 4.97 5.75
C PHE A 31 6.78 4.28 7.00
N PRO A 32 8.11 4.16 7.13
CA PRO A 32 8.72 3.62 8.33
C PRO A 32 8.34 4.46 9.55
N LYS A 33 8.18 3.83 10.73
CA LYS A 33 7.94 4.57 11.98
C LYS A 33 9.02 5.60 12.31
N GLY A 34 10.23 5.40 11.78
CA GLY A 34 11.37 6.32 11.92
C GLY A 34 11.28 7.56 11.05
N GLY A 35 10.24 7.67 10.21
CA GLY A 35 10.03 8.75 9.26
C GLY A 35 10.52 8.44 7.85
N GLY A 36 10.29 9.40 6.95
CA GLY A 36 10.50 9.23 5.52
C GLY A 36 9.44 8.35 4.86
N TYR A 37 9.62 8.07 3.58
CA TYR A 37 8.76 7.16 2.84
C TYR A 37 9.47 6.53 1.64
N SER A 38 8.91 5.46 1.13
CA SER A 38 9.33 4.81 -0.12
C SER A 38 8.13 4.26 -0.88
N VAL A 39 8.31 3.97 -2.17
CA VAL A 39 7.30 3.26 -2.97
C VAL A 39 7.54 1.77 -2.77
N LEU A 40 6.56 1.07 -2.19
CA LEU A 40 6.59 -0.36 -1.92
C LEU A 40 6.15 -1.16 -3.16
N ILE A 41 5.09 -0.70 -3.84
CA ILE A 41 4.54 -1.36 -5.04
C ILE A 41 4.14 -0.29 -6.04
N ARG A 42 4.44 -0.52 -7.31
CA ARG A 42 3.98 0.30 -8.45
C ARG A 42 3.49 -0.50 -9.64
N GLU A 43 3.92 -1.75 -9.76
CA GLU A 43 3.62 -2.58 -10.91
C GLU A 43 2.29 -3.33 -10.73
N GLY A 44 1.52 -3.38 -11.82
CA GLY A 44 0.28 -4.13 -11.88
C GLY A 44 -0.87 -3.55 -11.07
N LEU A 45 -0.82 -2.26 -10.70
CA LEU A 45 -1.90 -1.54 -10.01
C LEU A 45 -2.66 -0.63 -10.98
N THR A 46 -3.99 -0.59 -10.85
CA THR A 46 -4.87 0.26 -11.67
C THR A 46 -5.50 1.38 -10.85
N CYS A 47 -6.12 1.04 -9.71
CA CYS A 47 -6.68 1.98 -8.74
C CYS A 47 -6.73 1.33 -7.34
N PRO A 48 -5.60 1.27 -6.61
CA PRO A 48 -5.57 0.74 -5.26
C PRO A 48 -6.32 1.68 -4.31
N VAL A 49 -7.32 1.17 -3.60
CA VAL A 49 -8.16 1.99 -2.70
C VAL A 49 -8.21 1.50 -1.27
N GLY A 50 -7.87 0.23 -1.02
CA GLY A 50 -7.88 -0.38 0.30
C GLY A 50 -6.71 -1.32 0.48
N ILE A 51 -6.22 -1.44 1.70
CA ILE A 51 -5.13 -2.34 2.04
C ILE A 51 -5.35 -3.04 3.38
N ALA A 52 -4.84 -4.26 3.50
CA ALA A 52 -4.83 -5.03 4.75
C ALA A 52 -3.62 -5.96 4.80
N LEU A 53 -3.17 -6.29 6.01
CA LEU A 53 -2.11 -7.26 6.23
C LEU A 53 -2.68 -8.55 6.82
N THR A 54 -2.17 -9.70 6.37
CA THR A 54 -2.46 -10.99 7.02
C THR A 54 -1.40 -11.31 8.08
N PRO A 55 -1.72 -12.17 9.07
CA PRO A 55 -0.74 -12.69 10.01
C PRO A 55 0.42 -13.48 9.37
N LYS A 56 0.30 -13.86 8.09
CA LYS A 56 1.32 -14.60 7.34
C LYS A 56 2.32 -13.69 6.61
N GLY A 57 2.24 -12.37 6.77
CA GLY A 57 3.08 -11.43 6.03
C GLY A 57 2.66 -11.30 4.57
N GLN A 58 1.35 -11.13 4.33
CA GLN A 58 0.84 -10.83 3.00
C GLN A 58 0.13 -9.47 3.04
N LEU A 59 0.37 -8.67 2.00
CA LEU A 59 -0.34 -7.42 1.77
C LEU A 59 -1.45 -7.66 0.74
N LEU A 60 -2.68 -7.45 1.18
CA LEU A 60 -3.87 -7.48 0.34
C LEU A 60 -4.15 -6.05 -0.10
N VAL A 61 -4.27 -5.86 -1.41
CA VAL A 61 -4.60 -4.57 -2.03
C VAL A 61 -5.92 -4.72 -2.77
N LEU A 62 -6.92 -3.95 -2.36
CA LEU A 62 -8.17 -3.81 -3.10
C LEU A 62 -7.94 -2.86 -4.28
N ASP A 63 -7.83 -3.42 -5.48
CA ASP A 63 -7.65 -2.68 -6.73
C ASP A 63 -8.99 -2.60 -7.47
N CYS A 64 -9.72 -1.50 -7.23
CA CYS A 64 -11.14 -1.46 -7.58
C CYS A 64 -11.39 -1.28 -9.08
N TRP A 65 -10.44 -0.72 -9.83
CA TRP A 65 -10.53 -0.59 -11.29
C TRP A 65 -9.95 -1.78 -12.04
N ASP A 66 -9.17 -2.64 -11.36
CA ASP A 66 -8.80 -3.95 -11.86
C ASP A 66 -9.77 -5.06 -11.39
N HIS A 67 -10.84 -4.67 -10.67
CA HIS A 67 -11.89 -5.56 -10.18
C HIS A 67 -11.39 -6.77 -9.37
N CYS A 68 -10.28 -6.62 -8.65
CA CYS A 68 -9.68 -7.73 -7.92
C CYS A 68 -9.06 -7.31 -6.57
N ILE A 69 -8.76 -8.32 -5.76
CA ILE A 69 -7.84 -8.18 -4.63
C ILE A 69 -6.51 -8.77 -5.07
N LYS A 70 -5.47 -7.93 -5.06
CA LYS A 70 -4.10 -8.35 -5.35
C LYS A 70 -3.41 -8.72 -4.05
N VAL A 71 -2.64 -9.81 -4.08
CA VAL A 71 -1.92 -10.31 -2.92
C VAL A 71 -0.43 -10.26 -3.19
N TYR A 72 0.30 -9.55 -2.35
CA TYR A 72 1.74 -9.38 -2.43
C TYR A 72 2.40 -10.01 -1.21
N SER A 73 3.59 -10.57 -1.42
CA SER A 73 4.47 -10.94 -0.30
C SER A 73 4.89 -9.67 0.43
N TYR A 74 4.63 -9.61 1.73
CA TYR A 74 5.05 -8.51 2.60
C TYR A 74 5.87 -9.09 3.74
N HIS A 75 7.19 -9.05 3.57
CA HIS A 75 8.09 -9.45 4.64
C HIS A 75 8.19 -8.30 5.62
N LEU A 76 7.88 -8.57 6.89
CA LEU A 76 8.22 -7.68 7.99
C LEU A 76 9.73 -7.48 7.99
#